data_AF-A0A2V3YF10-F1
#
_entry.id   AF-A0A2V3YF10-F1
#
_cell.length_a   1.000
_cell.length_b   1.000
_cell.length_c   1.000
_cell.angle_alpha   90.00
_cell.angle_beta   90.00
_cell.angle_gamma   90.00
#
_symmetry.space_group_name_H-M   'P 1'
#
loop_
_entity.id
_entity.type
_entity.pdbx_description
1 polymer ?
#
loop_
_entity_poly.entity_id
_entity_poly.type
_entity_poly.pdbx_seq_one_letter_code
_entity_poly.pdbx_strand_id
1 'polypeptide(L)'
;MIPRNEILKRLRAQINVNGHIIGTVAGSGMTARYSAMGGADLLLALSAGKFRIMGRSSFSSYLCYGDSNTIVMDMGCNELLPIIRDTPVLFGLFASDPMINLYDYLQKIRENGFSGVVNYPTLSLIDGKFGEALSEEGNTYEKEVEAIKLAHFLDLFTIAFVVDAEQARKMTLAGADVICAHLGLTKGGFLGAKKYISINDARKISDEIFNASDEIRSDVIKMIYAGPANTPIDMLYLYQNTKCQGYIGGSTFDRIPTERAILNTTKAFKSYGSFDEKDPMSKLLNGNWNPGDYVEFVKKYIEEHYMKEIQLRDLAVVAHVSGSYLSVKFKKEVGCSFTEYLVRFRMNKAKELFEQKNASCKEVAAMVGYEDYAQFSRMFKKYTGIPPVEYARKGKQGYEHI
;
A
#
# COMPACT_ATOMS: atom_id res chain seq x y z
N MET A 1 -3.18 -30.17 -1.37
CA MET A 1 -4.35 -29.84 -2.21
C MET A 1 -5.63 -30.07 -1.41
N ILE A 2 -6.55 -29.10 -1.40
CA ILE A 2 -7.89 -29.26 -0.82
C ILE A 2 -8.85 -29.65 -1.95
N PRO A 3 -9.63 -30.74 -1.84
CA PRO A 3 -10.55 -31.17 -2.89
C PRO A 3 -11.64 -30.14 -3.22
N ARG A 4 -12.05 -30.08 -4.49
CA ARG A 4 -13.04 -29.12 -5.00
C ARG A 4 -14.37 -29.15 -4.23
N ASN A 5 -14.89 -30.34 -3.93
CA ASN A 5 -16.14 -30.50 -3.18
C ASN A 5 -16.07 -29.94 -1.75
N GLU A 6 -14.92 -30.09 -1.08
CA GLU A 6 -14.66 -29.56 0.25
C GLU A 6 -14.55 -28.02 0.21
N ILE A 7 -13.91 -27.47 -0.82
CA ILE A 7 -13.88 -26.01 -1.05
C ILE A 7 -15.31 -25.48 -1.21
N LEU A 8 -16.10 -26.05 -2.12
CA LEU A 8 -17.49 -25.64 -2.35
C LEU A 8 -18.34 -25.69 -1.07
N LYS A 9 -18.18 -26.76 -0.27
CA LYS A 9 -18.87 -26.92 1.01
C LYS A 9 -18.47 -25.81 1.99
N ARG A 10 -17.18 -25.51 2.13
CA ARG A 10 -16.67 -24.44 3.01
C ARG A 10 -17.18 -23.07 2.57
N LEU A 11 -17.05 -22.74 1.29
CA LEU A 11 -17.48 -21.45 0.75
C LEU A 11 -18.99 -21.24 0.92
N ARG A 12 -19.81 -22.26 0.60
CA ARG A 12 -21.27 -22.18 0.79
C ARG A 12 -21.63 -22.02 2.26
N ALA A 13 -20.93 -22.69 3.18
CA ALA A 13 -21.13 -22.49 4.61
C ALA A 13 -20.77 -21.07 5.05
N GLN A 14 -19.65 -20.51 4.56
CA GLN A 14 -19.23 -19.14 4.85
C GLN A 14 -20.23 -18.11 4.31
N ILE A 15 -20.71 -18.27 3.08
CA ILE A 15 -21.76 -17.42 2.51
C ILE A 15 -23.04 -17.49 3.35
N ASN A 16 -23.44 -18.68 3.79
CA ASN A 16 -24.65 -18.84 4.59
C ASN A 16 -24.55 -18.22 5.99
N VAL A 17 -23.38 -18.22 6.62
CA VAL A 17 -23.18 -17.74 7.99
C VAL A 17 -22.77 -16.27 8.03
N ASN A 18 -21.79 -15.89 7.22
CA ASN A 18 -21.16 -14.56 7.25
C ASN A 18 -21.62 -13.66 6.10
N GLY A 19 -22.43 -14.17 5.17
CA GLY A 19 -22.99 -13.44 4.03
C GLY A 19 -22.04 -13.26 2.85
N HIS A 20 -20.72 -13.40 3.06
CA HIS A 20 -19.72 -13.18 2.02
C HIS A 20 -18.44 -13.96 2.24
N ILE A 21 -17.67 -14.16 1.17
CA ILE A 21 -16.35 -14.79 1.15
C ILE A 21 -15.27 -13.86 0.59
N ILE A 22 -14.01 -14.10 0.98
CA ILE A 22 -12.85 -13.31 0.59
C ILE A 22 -11.79 -14.17 -0.08
N GLY A 23 -11.44 -13.81 -1.31
CA GLY A 23 -10.25 -14.30 -2.00
C GLY A 23 -9.12 -13.27 -1.94
N THR A 24 -7.90 -13.70 -1.69
CA THR A 24 -6.72 -12.83 -1.72
C THR A 24 -5.72 -13.26 -2.78
N VAL A 25 -5.31 -12.33 -3.64
CA VAL A 25 -4.16 -12.56 -4.52
C VAL A 25 -2.87 -12.33 -3.73
N ALA A 26 -2.10 -13.40 -3.53
CA ALA A 26 -0.85 -13.36 -2.79
C ALA A 26 0.34 -13.36 -3.76
N GLY A 27 1.14 -12.29 -3.73
CA GLY A 27 2.42 -12.21 -4.47
C GLY A 27 3.63 -12.78 -3.71
N SER A 28 3.47 -13.10 -2.43
CA SER A 28 4.53 -13.59 -1.53
C SER A 28 3.98 -14.58 -0.50
N GLY A 29 4.86 -15.37 0.09
CA GLY A 29 4.53 -16.21 1.25
C GLY A 29 4.08 -15.40 2.48
N MET A 30 4.59 -14.19 2.68
CA MET A 30 4.14 -13.31 3.76
C MET A 30 2.67 -12.93 3.58
N THR A 31 2.31 -12.46 2.38
CA THR A 31 0.92 -12.10 2.05
C THR A 31 0.01 -13.30 2.23
N ALA A 32 0.41 -14.45 1.67
CA ALA A 32 -0.35 -15.69 1.78
C ALA A 32 -0.63 -16.07 3.25
N ARG A 33 0.41 -16.07 4.09
CA ARG A 33 0.30 -16.44 5.51
C ARG A 33 -0.66 -15.53 6.27
N TYR A 34 -0.47 -14.23 6.16
CA TYR A 34 -1.27 -13.28 6.94
C TYR A 34 -2.68 -13.12 6.39
N SER A 35 -2.90 -13.29 5.08
CA SER A 35 -4.25 -13.37 4.52
C SER A 35 -4.99 -14.61 4.99
N ALA A 36 -4.34 -15.77 5.03
CA ALA A 36 -4.94 -16.99 5.58
C ALA A 36 -5.27 -16.82 7.08
N MET A 37 -4.33 -16.28 7.88
CA MET A 37 -4.58 -15.98 9.30
C MET A 37 -5.68 -14.93 9.52
N GLY A 38 -5.83 -14.00 8.56
CA GLY A 38 -6.90 -12.99 8.55
C GLY A 38 -8.27 -13.52 8.13
N GLY A 39 -8.39 -14.82 7.81
CA GLY A 39 -9.65 -15.45 7.44
C GLY A 39 -9.98 -15.42 5.94
N ALA A 40 -8.98 -15.26 5.05
CA ALA A 40 -9.22 -15.43 3.62
C ALA A 40 -9.67 -16.87 3.32
N ASP A 41 -10.76 -17.01 2.57
CA ASP A 41 -11.33 -18.30 2.18
C ASP A 41 -10.56 -18.96 1.04
N LEU A 42 -9.91 -18.15 0.20
CA LEU A 42 -9.17 -18.58 -0.98
C LEU A 42 -7.90 -17.74 -1.14
N LEU A 43 -6.81 -18.37 -1.58
CA LEU A 43 -5.60 -17.68 -2.02
C LEU A 43 -5.40 -17.89 -3.52
N LEU A 44 -5.04 -16.83 -4.25
CA LEU A 44 -4.76 -16.87 -5.67
C LEU A 44 -3.29 -16.53 -5.90
N ALA A 45 -2.56 -17.46 -6.52
CA ALA A 45 -1.20 -17.24 -7.00
C ALA A 45 -1.29 -16.67 -8.43
N LEU A 46 -1.13 -15.35 -8.58
CA LEU A 46 -1.14 -14.68 -9.89
C LEU A 46 0.22 -14.07 -10.19
N SER A 47 0.66 -14.06 -11.45
CA SER A 47 1.90 -13.37 -11.86
C SER A 47 1.85 -11.87 -11.56
N ALA A 48 0.68 -11.23 -11.69
CA ALA A 48 0.46 -9.86 -11.21
C ALA A 48 0.68 -9.72 -9.70
N GLY A 49 0.41 -10.74 -8.90
CA GLY A 49 0.79 -10.82 -7.49
C GLY A 49 2.28 -10.58 -7.31
N LYS A 50 3.08 -11.38 -8.01
CA LYS A 50 4.54 -11.31 -7.95
C LYS A 50 5.07 -9.94 -8.38
N PHE A 51 4.60 -9.40 -9.50
CA PHE A 51 5.04 -8.08 -9.96
C PHE A 51 4.73 -6.95 -8.96
N ARG A 52 3.61 -7.04 -8.24
CA ARG A 52 3.25 -6.01 -7.25
C ARG A 52 4.18 -5.97 -6.07
N ILE A 53 4.57 -7.13 -5.53
CA ILE A 53 5.53 -7.17 -4.42
C ILE A 53 6.95 -6.74 -4.86
N MET A 54 7.25 -6.84 -6.17
CA MET A 54 8.47 -6.29 -6.78
C MET A 54 8.40 -4.77 -7.01
N GLY A 55 7.34 -4.08 -6.55
CA GLY A 55 7.15 -2.65 -6.75
C GLY A 55 6.84 -2.28 -8.21
N ARG A 56 6.13 -3.16 -8.94
CA ARG A 56 5.70 -2.94 -10.33
C ARG A 56 4.17 -2.91 -10.44
N SER A 57 3.68 -2.52 -11.61
CA SER A 57 2.26 -2.51 -11.94
C SER A 57 1.73 -3.93 -12.08
N SER A 58 0.44 -4.13 -11.83
CA SER A 58 -0.22 -5.41 -12.16
C SER A 58 -0.12 -5.70 -13.66
N PHE A 59 -0.15 -4.68 -14.51
CA PHE A 59 -0.02 -4.85 -15.96
C PHE A 59 1.34 -5.36 -16.43
N SER A 60 2.34 -5.38 -15.57
CA SER A 60 3.60 -6.06 -15.90
C SER A 60 3.39 -7.55 -16.22
N SER A 61 2.30 -8.17 -15.75
CA SER A 61 1.94 -9.55 -16.12
C SER A 61 1.46 -9.73 -17.56
N TYR A 62 1.14 -8.63 -18.26
CA TYR A 62 0.63 -8.65 -19.64
C TYR A 62 1.74 -8.40 -20.68
N LEU A 63 2.96 -8.13 -20.22
CA LEU A 63 4.09 -7.79 -21.08
C LEU A 63 5.15 -8.89 -21.02
N CYS A 64 6.07 -8.89 -21.98
CA CYS A 64 7.12 -9.89 -22.14
C CYS A 64 8.27 -9.74 -21.12
N TYR A 65 7.95 -9.55 -19.84
CA TYR A 65 8.92 -9.49 -18.74
C TYR A 65 9.21 -10.85 -18.11
N GLY A 66 8.39 -11.85 -18.42
CA GLY A 66 8.55 -13.23 -17.98
C GLY A 66 7.34 -14.06 -18.35
N ASP A 67 7.51 -15.37 -18.32
CA ASP A 67 6.42 -16.32 -18.54
C ASP A 67 5.50 -16.39 -17.32
N SER A 68 4.21 -16.09 -17.48
CA SER A 68 3.26 -16.02 -16.37
C SER A 68 3.06 -17.37 -15.68
N ASN A 69 2.98 -18.45 -16.44
CA ASN A 69 2.75 -19.78 -15.91
C ASN A 69 3.94 -20.26 -15.06
N THR A 70 5.16 -20.03 -15.53
CA THR A 70 6.39 -20.31 -14.80
C THR A 70 6.49 -19.49 -13.52
N ILE A 71 6.22 -18.17 -13.58
CA ILE A 71 6.22 -17.30 -12.40
C ILE A 71 5.25 -17.81 -11.32
N VAL A 72 4.04 -18.21 -11.73
CA VAL A 72 3.02 -18.71 -10.79
C VAL A 72 3.40 -20.07 -10.23
N MET A 73 3.95 -20.98 -11.06
CA MET A 73 4.42 -22.29 -10.61
C MET A 73 5.53 -22.14 -9.57
N ASP A 74 6.54 -21.32 -9.85
CA ASP A 74 7.65 -21.09 -8.93
C ASP A 74 7.19 -20.45 -7.63
N MET A 75 6.38 -19.39 -7.71
CA MET A 75 5.84 -18.71 -6.53
C MET A 75 4.97 -19.66 -5.69
N GLY A 76 4.06 -20.40 -6.34
CA GLY A 76 3.16 -21.30 -5.65
C GLY A 76 3.88 -22.45 -4.96
N CYS A 77 4.78 -23.13 -5.66
CA CYS A 77 5.50 -24.30 -5.13
C CYS A 77 6.57 -23.93 -4.09
N ASN A 78 7.26 -22.80 -4.26
CA ASN A 78 8.38 -22.45 -3.37
C ASN A 78 7.99 -21.52 -2.21
N GLU A 79 6.96 -20.67 -2.38
CA GLU A 79 6.65 -19.61 -1.40
C GLU A 79 5.29 -19.78 -0.71
N LEU A 80 4.28 -20.36 -1.38
CA LEU A 80 2.91 -20.42 -0.87
C LEU A 80 2.58 -21.80 -0.30
N LEU A 81 2.56 -22.84 -1.15
CA LEU A 81 2.14 -24.20 -0.78
C LEU A 81 2.92 -24.81 0.39
N PRO A 82 4.23 -24.55 0.60
CA PRO A 82 4.96 -25.09 1.75
C PRO A 82 4.48 -24.55 3.11
N ILE A 83 3.87 -23.36 3.14
CA ILE A 83 3.48 -22.68 4.38
C ILE A 83 1.96 -22.53 4.56
N ILE A 84 1.16 -22.81 3.53
CA ILE A 84 -0.30 -22.76 3.56
C ILE A 84 -0.84 -24.19 3.54
N ARG A 85 -1.54 -24.59 4.61
CA ARG A 85 -2.09 -25.95 4.75
C ARG A 85 -3.61 -26.01 4.61
N ASP A 86 -4.32 -25.08 5.24
CA ASP A 86 -5.76 -25.18 5.44
C ASP A 86 -6.60 -24.26 4.54
N THR A 87 -5.94 -23.39 3.77
CA THR A 87 -6.58 -22.49 2.80
C THR A 87 -6.23 -22.95 1.37
N PRO A 88 -7.22 -23.10 0.47
CA PRO A 88 -6.96 -23.52 -0.90
C PRO A 88 -6.16 -22.45 -1.66
N VAL A 89 -5.10 -22.89 -2.34
CA VAL A 89 -4.28 -22.06 -3.22
C VAL A 89 -4.61 -22.39 -4.67
N LEU A 90 -5.02 -21.38 -5.43
CA LEU A 90 -5.41 -21.48 -6.84
C LEU A 90 -4.30 -20.94 -7.75
N PHE A 91 -4.12 -21.59 -8.89
CA PHE A 91 -3.12 -21.25 -9.90
C PHE A 91 -3.70 -20.24 -10.91
N GLY A 92 -3.06 -19.08 -11.08
CA GLY A 92 -3.31 -18.17 -12.19
C GLY A 92 -2.77 -18.72 -13.50
N LEU A 93 -3.64 -19.27 -14.33
CA LEU A 93 -3.32 -19.90 -15.59
C LEU A 93 -3.42 -18.90 -16.75
N PHE A 94 -2.31 -18.66 -17.43
CA PHE A 94 -2.31 -18.03 -18.73
C PHE A 94 -2.64 -19.09 -19.80
N ALA A 95 -3.93 -19.25 -20.10
CA ALA A 95 -4.41 -20.32 -20.99
C ALA A 95 -3.98 -20.13 -22.46
N SER A 96 -3.66 -18.90 -22.87
CA SER A 96 -3.22 -18.58 -24.23
C SER A 96 -1.72 -18.73 -24.43
N ASP A 97 -0.99 -19.27 -23.44
CA ASP A 97 0.42 -19.60 -23.57
C ASP A 97 0.62 -20.65 -24.69
N PRO A 98 1.33 -20.32 -25.79
CA PRO A 98 1.51 -21.23 -26.91
C PRO A 98 2.51 -22.37 -26.61
N MET A 99 3.22 -22.31 -25.48
CA MET A 99 4.25 -23.28 -25.11
C MET A 99 3.72 -24.44 -24.27
N ILE A 100 2.43 -24.45 -23.93
CA ILE A 100 1.82 -25.49 -23.10
C ILE A 100 0.76 -26.30 -23.86
N ASN A 101 0.63 -27.57 -23.50
CA ASN A 101 -0.58 -28.35 -23.76
C ASN A 101 -1.51 -28.17 -22.55
N LEU A 102 -2.72 -27.64 -22.75
CA LEU A 102 -3.64 -27.30 -21.66
C LEU A 102 -3.94 -28.48 -20.73
N TYR A 103 -4.22 -29.66 -21.29
CA TYR A 103 -4.58 -30.83 -20.48
C TYR A 103 -3.42 -31.28 -19.60
N ASP A 104 -2.24 -31.48 -20.20
CA ASP A 104 -1.04 -31.92 -19.49
C ASP A 104 -0.60 -30.89 -18.44
N TYR A 105 -0.72 -29.60 -18.77
CA TYR A 105 -0.35 -28.53 -17.85
C TYR A 105 -1.32 -28.41 -16.66
N LEU A 106 -2.62 -28.61 -16.87
CA LEU A 106 -3.60 -28.68 -15.79
C LEU A 106 -3.37 -29.89 -14.87
N GLN A 107 -2.97 -31.05 -15.43
CA GLN A 107 -2.55 -32.19 -14.62
C GLN A 107 -1.32 -31.84 -13.78
N LYS A 108 -0.30 -31.21 -14.39
CA LYS A 108 0.89 -30.73 -13.68
C LYS A 108 0.54 -29.76 -12.55
N ILE A 109 -0.39 -28.82 -12.77
CA ILE A 109 -0.89 -27.90 -11.73
C ILE A 109 -1.48 -28.70 -10.56
N ARG A 110 -2.34 -29.68 -10.84
CA ARG A 110 -2.95 -30.54 -9.81
C ARG A 110 -1.90 -31.33 -9.02
N GLU A 111 -0.95 -31.95 -9.72
CA GLU A 111 0.12 -32.77 -9.13
C GLU A 111 1.04 -31.96 -8.22
N ASN A 112 1.27 -30.68 -8.55
CA ASN A 112 2.04 -29.77 -7.71
C ASN A 112 1.26 -29.25 -6.48
N GLY A 113 -0.02 -29.63 -6.32
CA GLY A 113 -0.78 -29.45 -5.09
C GLY A 113 -1.69 -28.22 -5.05
N PHE A 114 -1.81 -27.47 -6.14
CA PHE A 114 -2.81 -26.42 -6.29
C PHE A 114 -4.21 -26.99 -6.27
N SER A 115 -5.13 -26.29 -5.61
CA SER A 115 -6.50 -26.78 -5.41
C SER A 115 -7.47 -26.41 -6.54
N GLY A 116 -6.99 -25.63 -7.50
CA GLY A 116 -7.79 -25.13 -8.59
C GLY A 116 -7.07 -24.09 -9.44
N VAL A 117 -7.79 -23.50 -10.38
CA VAL A 117 -7.27 -22.53 -11.34
C VAL A 117 -8.15 -21.28 -11.46
N VAL A 118 -7.52 -20.22 -11.94
CA VAL A 118 -8.17 -18.98 -12.37
C VAL A 118 -7.56 -18.54 -13.71
N ASN A 119 -8.36 -18.10 -14.66
CA ASN A 119 -7.90 -17.60 -15.96
C ASN A 119 -7.22 -16.23 -15.79
N TYR A 120 -5.90 -16.23 -15.61
CA TYR A 120 -5.12 -15.01 -15.44
C TYR A 120 -3.65 -15.20 -15.83
N PRO A 121 -3.03 -14.28 -16.59
CA PRO A 121 -3.63 -13.08 -17.20
C PRO A 121 -4.74 -13.42 -18.19
N THR A 122 -5.80 -12.62 -18.19
CA THR A 122 -6.96 -12.81 -19.08
C THR A 122 -6.88 -11.84 -20.25
N LEU A 123 -7.12 -12.34 -21.46
CA LEU A 123 -7.17 -11.56 -22.70
C LEU A 123 -8.33 -10.56 -22.69
N SER A 124 -9.35 -10.75 -21.85
CA SER A 124 -10.48 -9.81 -21.71
C SER A 124 -10.10 -8.40 -21.27
N LEU A 125 -8.87 -8.19 -20.79
CA LEU A 125 -8.36 -6.84 -20.45
C LEU A 125 -7.54 -6.20 -21.57
N ILE A 126 -7.38 -6.87 -22.72
CA ILE A 126 -6.68 -6.33 -23.89
C ILE A 126 -7.72 -5.87 -24.90
N ASP A 127 -7.74 -4.56 -25.18
CA ASP A 127 -8.73 -3.93 -26.06
C ASP A 127 -8.11 -3.25 -27.29
N GLY A 128 -8.98 -2.65 -28.11
CA GLY A 128 -8.61 -1.92 -29.32
C GLY A 128 -7.93 -2.78 -30.38
N LYS A 129 -7.20 -2.12 -31.29
CA LYS A 129 -6.54 -2.77 -32.44
C LYS A 129 -5.60 -3.92 -32.05
N PHE A 130 -5.01 -3.86 -30.85
CA PHE A 130 -4.12 -4.90 -30.39
C PHE A 130 -4.89 -6.15 -29.95
N GLY A 131 -6.00 -5.98 -29.21
CA GLY A 131 -6.89 -7.10 -28.86
C GLY A 131 -7.55 -7.73 -30.10
N GLU A 132 -7.93 -6.90 -31.08
CA GLU A 132 -8.45 -7.36 -32.38
C GLU A 132 -7.42 -8.24 -33.11
N ALA A 133 -6.18 -7.77 -33.25
CA ALA A 133 -5.11 -8.53 -33.91
C ALA A 133 -4.79 -9.85 -33.19
N LEU A 134 -4.73 -9.86 -31.85
CA LEU A 134 -4.54 -11.10 -31.08
C LEU A 134 -5.66 -12.11 -31.35
N SER A 135 -6.90 -11.63 -31.43
CA SER A 135 -8.06 -12.48 -31.69
C SER A 135 -8.02 -13.09 -33.10
N GLU A 136 -7.61 -12.31 -34.10
CA GLU A 136 -7.41 -12.79 -35.49
C GLU A 136 -6.34 -13.88 -35.61
N GLU A 137 -5.30 -13.82 -34.77
CA GLU A 137 -4.25 -14.84 -34.68
C GLU A 137 -4.65 -16.08 -33.84
N GLY A 138 -5.88 -16.13 -33.34
CA GLY A 138 -6.39 -17.25 -32.55
C GLY A 138 -6.00 -17.20 -31.06
N ASN A 139 -5.50 -16.07 -30.57
CA ASN A 139 -5.39 -15.79 -29.13
C ASN A 139 -6.69 -15.15 -28.66
N THR A 140 -7.68 -15.98 -28.40
CA THR A 140 -9.02 -15.55 -28.01
C THR A 140 -9.39 -16.02 -26.61
N TYR A 141 -10.44 -15.41 -26.06
CA TYR A 141 -10.99 -15.79 -24.75
C TYR A 141 -11.52 -17.24 -24.74
N GLU A 142 -11.86 -17.83 -25.88
CA GLU A 142 -12.31 -19.22 -25.99
C GLU A 142 -11.27 -20.22 -25.45
N LYS A 143 -9.97 -19.94 -25.56
CA LYS A 143 -8.93 -20.77 -24.93
C LYS A 143 -9.03 -20.77 -23.41
N GLU A 144 -9.41 -19.64 -22.81
CA GLU A 144 -9.65 -19.54 -21.37
C GLU A 144 -10.91 -20.33 -20.96
N VAL A 145 -11.96 -20.30 -21.80
CA VAL A 145 -13.17 -21.12 -21.58
C VAL A 145 -12.86 -22.61 -21.66
N GLU A 146 -12.06 -23.04 -22.64
CA GLU A 146 -11.59 -24.43 -22.75
C GLU A 146 -10.77 -24.84 -21.53
N ALA A 147 -9.87 -23.99 -21.06
CA ALA A 147 -9.07 -24.26 -19.87
C ALA A 147 -9.94 -24.45 -18.61
N ILE A 148 -10.98 -23.63 -18.42
CA ILE A 148 -11.94 -23.79 -17.31
C ILE A 148 -12.72 -25.10 -17.44
N LYS A 149 -13.15 -25.46 -18.66
CA LYS A 149 -13.85 -26.72 -18.93
C LYS A 149 -13.00 -27.94 -18.60
N LEU A 150 -11.74 -27.94 -19.04
CA LEU A 150 -10.78 -29.01 -18.76
C LEU A 150 -10.44 -29.07 -17.27
N ALA A 151 -10.26 -27.93 -16.60
CA ALA A 151 -10.00 -27.89 -15.17
C ALA A 151 -11.18 -28.47 -14.36
N HIS A 152 -12.42 -28.10 -14.71
CA HIS A 152 -13.60 -28.68 -14.11
C HIS A 152 -13.66 -30.20 -14.31
N PHE A 153 -13.36 -30.68 -15.53
CA PHE A 153 -13.29 -32.11 -15.84
C PHE A 153 -12.24 -32.85 -14.99
N LEU A 154 -11.11 -32.19 -14.69
CA LEU A 154 -10.02 -32.73 -13.86
C LEU A 154 -10.27 -32.61 -12.33
N ASP A 155 -11.47 -32.17 -11.94
CA ASP A 155 -11.91 -31.92 -10.55
C ASP A 155 -11.07 -30.85 -9.82
N LEU A 156 -10.55 -29.88 -10.58
CA LEU A 156 -9.95 -28.67 -10.02
C LEU A 156 -11.05 -27.64 -9.72
N PHE A 157 -10.92 -26.92 -8.60
CA PHE A 157 -11.80 -25.78 -8.33
C PHE A 157 -11.56 -24.67 -9.35
N THR A 158 -12.61 -24.00 -9.83
CA THR A 158 -12.49 -23.06 -10.96
C THR A 158 -13.06 -21.69 -10.63
N ILE A 159 -12.24 -20.65 -10.81
CA ILE A 159 -12.68 -19.25 -10.81
C ILE A 159 -12.54 -18.69 -12.21
N ALA A 160 -13.62 -18.16 -12.78
CA ALA A 160 -13.59 -17.49 -14.05
C ALA A 160 -13.70 -15.97 -13.88
N PHE A 161 -12.63 -15.24 -14.25
CA PHE A 161 -12.70 -13.80 -14.47
C PHE A 161 -13.39 -13.52 -15.80
N VAL A 162 -14.47 -12.75 -15.72
CA VAL A 162 -15.33 -12.35 -16.84
C VAL A 162 -15.53 -10.83 -16.81
N VAL A 163 -15.65 -10.19 -17.98
CA VAL A 163 -15.90 -8.73 -18.06
C VAL A 163 -17.28 -8.36 -18.59
N ASP A 164 -18.01 -9.34 -19.13
CA ASP A 164 -19.33 -9.14 -19.74
C ASP A 164 -20.23 -10.38 -19.56
N ALA A 165 -21.50 -10.21 -19.94
CA ALA A 165 -22.54 -11.23 -19.85
C ALA A 165 -22.31 -12.44 -20.78
N GLU A 166 -21.66 -12.26 -21.93
CA GLU A 166 -21.39 -13.36 -22.86
C GLU A 166 -20.34 -14.30 -22.28
N GLN A 167 -19.24 -13.74 -21.77
CA GLN A 167 -18.19 -14.47 -21.07
C GLN A 167 -18.75 -15.20 -19.84
N ALA A 168 -19.64 -14.55 -19.08
CA ALA A 168 -20.33 -15.16 -17.95
C ALA A 168 -21.09 -16.43 -18.36
N ARG A 169 -21.87 -16.38 -19.45
CA ARG A 169 -22.59 -17.57 -19.97
C ARG A 169 -21.63 -18.67 -20.39
N LYS A 170 -20.59 -18.34 -21.18
CA LYS A 170 -19.59 -19.31 -21.66
C LYS A 170 -18.87 -20.01 -20.50
N MET A 171 -18.41 -19.24 -19.51
CA MET A 171 -17.70 -19.77 -18.35
C MET A 171 -18.61 -20.56 -17.41
N THR A 172 -19.87 -20.14 -17.26
CA THR A 172 -20.85 -20.87 -16.47
C THR A 172 -21.15 -22.24 -17.08
N LEU A 173 -21.31 -22.28 -18.42
CA LEU A 173 -21.48 -23.51 -19.21
C LEU A 173 -20.24 -24.41 -19.19
N ALA A 174 -19.04 -23.81 -19.16
CA ALA A 174 -17.78 -24.55 -19.03
C ALA A 174 -17.63 -25.23 -17.65
N GLY A 175 -18.42 -24.86 -16.65
CA GLY A 175 -18.41 -25.48 -15.33
C GLY A 175 -17.70 -24.66 -14.25
N ALA A 176 -17.46 -23.37 -14.45
CA ALA A 176 -16.82 -22.49 -13.45
C ALA A 176 -17.53 -22.53 -12.08
N ASP A 177 -16.84 -22.88 -11.00
CA ASP A 177 -17.43 -22.88 -9.65
C ASP A 177 -17.76 -21.45 -9.16
N VAL A 178 -16.95 -20.49 -9.59
CA VAL A 178 -17.09 -19.07 -9.29
C VAL A 178 -17.08 -18.28 -10.59
N ILE A 179 -18.08 -17.40 -10.75
CA ILE A 179 -18.07 -16.34 -11.75
C ILE A 179 -17.67 -15.05 -11.05
N CYS A 180 -16.55 -14.49 -11.48
CA CYS A 180 -15.95 -13.33 -10.86
C CYS A 180 -15.92 -12.16 -11.83
N ALA A 181 -16.79 -11.17 -11.59
CA ALA A 181 -16.88 -9.97 -12.41
C ALA A 181 -15.60 -9.13 -12.23
N HIS A 182 -14.79 -9.06 -13.29
CA HIS A 182 -13.55 -8.31 -13.30
C HIS A 182 -13.80 -6.86 -13.73
N LEU A 183 -13.90 -5.95 -12.77
CA LEU A 183 -14.33 -4.56 -13.00
C LEU A 183 -13.17 -3.62 -13.40
N GLY A 184 -12.19 -4.14 -14.13
CA GLY A 184 -10.94 -3.43 -14.45
C GLY A 184 -10.05 -3.17 -13.24
N LEU A 185 -9.28 -2.08 -13.27
CA LEU A 185 -8.21 -1.82 -12.29
C LEU A 185 -8.73 -1.24 -10.97
N THR A 186 -8.08 -1.63 -9.87
CA THR A 186 -8.35 -1.09 -8.55
C THR A 186 -7.90 0.38 -8.43
N LYS A 187 -8.75 1.24 -7.85
CA LYS A 187 -8.37 2.60 -7.45
C LYS A 187 -7.35 2.55 -6.30
N GLY A 188 -6.34 3.43 -6.30
CA GLY A 188 -5.44 3.65 -5.15
C GLY A 188 -4.07 2.96 -5.19
N GLY A 189 -3.18 3.37 -4.26
CA GLY A 189 -1.74 3.07 -4.28
C GLY A 189 -0.94 4.09 -5.11
N PHE A 190 0.37 4.19 -4.89
CA PHE A 190 1.22 5.15 -5.61
C PHE A 190 1.28 4.88 -7.13
N LEU A 191 1.07 3.61 -7.51
CA LEU A 191 1.10 3.10 -8.89
C LEU A 191 -0.29 2.67 -9.41
N GLY A 192 -1.38 3.08 -8.75
CA GLY A 192 -2.75 2.72 -9.13
C GLY A 192 -3.23 3.40 -10.44
N ALA A 193 -4.30 2.86 -11.03
CA ALA A 193 -4.88 3.42 -12.25
C ALA A 193 -5.57 4.78 -12.01
N LYS A 194 -5.39 5.73 -12.94
CA LYS A 194 -5.96 7.08 -12.85
C LYS A 194 -7.40 7.21 -13.38
N LYS A 195 -7.86 6.28 -14.23
CA LYS A 195 -9.23 6.20 -14.75
C LYS A 195 -9.91 4.96 -14.18
N TYR A 196 -11.14 5.11 -13.68
CA TYR A 196 -11.95 4.02 -13.11
C TYR A 196 -13.44 4.27 -13.38
N ILE A 197 -14.23 3.19 -13.46
CA ILE A 197 -15.69 3.24 -13.58
C ILE A 197 -16.33 3.65 -12.25
N SER A 198 -17.54 4.22 -12.27
CA SER A 198 -18.23 4.55 -11.02
C SER A 198 -18.68 3.30 -10.26
N ILE A 199 -18.91 3.40 -8.94
CA ILE A 199 -19.44 2.28 -8.15
C ILE A 199 -20.84 1.84 -8.61
N ASN A 200 -21.61 2.77 -9.18
CA ASN A 200 -22.93 2.45 -9.75
C ASN A 200 -22.82 1.72 -11.10
N ASP A 201 -21.81 2.04 -11.91
CA ASP A 201 -21.53 1.30 -13.14
C ASP A 201 -21.01 -0.11 -12.82
N ALA A 202 -20.13 -0.22 -11.82
CA ALA A 202 -19.70 -1.50 -11.27
C ALA A 202 -20.89 -2.38 -10.82
N ARG A 203 -21.87 -1.80 -10.13
CA ARG A 203 -23.11 -2.48 -9.75
C ARG A 203 -23.86 -3.00 -10.98
N LYS A 204 -24.12 -2.14 -11.97
CA LYS A 204 -24.85 -2.51 -13.20
C LYS A 204 -24.16 -3.64 -13.96
N ILE A 205 -22.85 -3.52 -14.18
CA ILE A 205 -22.04 -4.54 -14.87
C ILE A 205 -22.08 -5.87 -14.10
N SER A 206 -21.92 -5.82 -12.77
CA SER A 206 -21.96 -7.02 -11.93
C SER A 206 -23.33 -7.70 -11.99
N ASP A 207 -24.43 -6.94 -11.91
CA ASP A 207 -25.79 -7.48 -12.02
C ASP A 207 -26.03 -8.15 -13.38
N GLU A 208 -25.56 -7.53 -14.48
CA GLU A 208 -25.67 -8.09 -15.82
C GLU A 208 -24.93 -9.43 -15.94
N ILE A 209 -23.67 -9.47 -15.48
CA ILE A 209 -22.84 -10.68 -15.44
C ILE A 209 -23.50 -11.79 -14.60
N PHE A 210 -23.97 -11.44 -13.40
CA PHE A 210 -24.54 -12.42 -12.48
C PHE A 210 -25.89 -12.96 -12.97
N ASN A 211 -26.72 -12.12 -13.58
CA ASN A 211 -27.97 -12.58 -14.18
C ASN A 211 -27.72 -13.49 -15.38
N ALA A 212 -26.72 -13.17 -16.20
CA ALA A 212 -26.32 -14.01 -17.33
C ALA A 212 -25.81 -15.40 -16.89
N SER A 213 -25.13 -15.48 -15.74
CA SER A 213 -24.80 -16.76 -15.12
C SER A 213 -26.02 -17.53 -14.62
N ASP A 214 -26.97 -16.85 -13.97
CA ASP A 214 -28.21 -17.46 -13.46
C ASP A 214 -29.10 -18.02 -14.59
N GLU A 215 -29.04 -17.46 -15.80
CA GLU A 215 -29.70 -18.01 -17.00
C GLU A 215 -29.20 -19.42 -17.35
N ILE A 216 -27.95 -19.75 -17.00
CA ILE A 216 -27.34 -21.07 -17.26
C ILE A 216 -27.48 -21.98 -16.04
N ARG A 217 -27.04 -21.52 -14.86
CA ARG A 217 -27.26 -22.18 -13.57
C ARG A 217 -27.07 -21.20 -12.41
N SER A 218 -27.94 -21.31 -11.41
CA SER A 218 -27.98 -20.39 -10.27
C SER A 218 -27.08 -20.78 -9.09
N ASP A 219 -26.49 -21.98 -9.11
CA ASP A 219 -25.68 -22.53 -8.01
C ASP A 219 -24.22 -22.02 -7.98
N VAL A 220 -23.84 -21.26 -9.02
CA VAL A 220 -22.53 -20.66 -9.18
C VAL A 220 -22.32 -19.52 -8.19
N ILE A 221 -21.14 -19.50 -7.57
CA ILE A 221 -20.76 -18.47 -6.62
C ILE A 221 -20.40 -17.19 -7.38
N LYS A 222 -20.93 -16.06 -6.94
CA LYS A 222 -20.79 -14.76 -7.60
C LYS A 222 -19.81 -13.89 -6.83
N MET A 223 -18.70 -13.51 -7.44
CA MET A 223 -17.69 -12.65 -6.81
C MET A 223 -17.36 -11.44 -7.67
N ILE A 224 -16.73 -10.45 -7.05
CA ILE A 224 -16.21 -9.27 -7.75
C ILE A 224 -14.70 -9.21 -7.56
N TYR A 225 -13.99 -8.88 -8.64
CA TYR A 225 -12.55 -8.60 -8.63
C TYR A 225 -12.27 -7.16 -9.05
N ALA A 226 -11.49 -6.47 -8.23
CA ALA A 226 -10.93 -5.15 -8.51
C ALA A 226 -11.99 -4.08 -8.90
N GLY A 227 -11.60 -3.08 -9.70
CA GLY A 227 -12.42 -1.92 -10.04
C GLY A 227 -12.56 -0.86 -8.92
N PRO A 228 -13.66 -0.10 -8.88
CA PRO A 228 -13.85 0.98 -7.91
C PRO A 228 -14.02 0.48 -6.47
N ALA A 229 -14.31 -0.80 -6.26
CA ALA A 229 -14.48 -1.40 -4.95
C ALA A 229 -13.13 -1.81 -4.35
N ASN A 230 -12.57 -0.91 -3.54
CA ASN A 230 -11.26 -1.11 -2.90
C ASN A 230 -11.30 -0.93 -1.38
N THR A 231 -12.45 -0.58 -0.81
CA THR A 231 -12.68 -0.51 0.64
C THR A 231 -13.80 -1.45 1.08
N PRO A 232 -13.85 -1.80 2.38
CA PRO A 232 -14.99 -2.53 2.94
C PRO A 232 -16.34 -1.82 2.72
N ILE A 233 -16.36 -0.49 2.68
CA ILE A 233 -17.57 0.30 2.45
C ILE A 233 -18.10 0.12 1.02
N ASP A 234 -17.19 0.13 0.03
CA ASP A 234 -17.59 -0.11 -1.36
C ASP A 234 -18.14 -1.53 -1.55
N MET A 235 -17.53 -2.52 -0.89
CA MET A 235 -18.02 -3.90 -0.93
C MET A 235 -19.35 -4.06 -0.20
N LEU A 236 -19.57 -3.40 0.93
CA LEU A 236 -20.86 -3.40 1.60
C LEU A 236 -21.97 -2.88 0.68
N TYR A 237 -21.70 -1.79 -0.03
CA TYR A 237 -22.64 -1.28 -1.04
C TYR A 237 -22.92 -2.33 -2.13
N LEU A 238 -21.90 -2.99 -2.67
CA LEU A 238 -22.12 -4.02 -3.69
C LEU A 238 -22.86 -5.25 -3.16
N TYR A 239 -22.58 -5.70 -1.94
CA TYR A 239 -23.31 -6.82 -1.32
C TYR A 239 -24.80 -6.49 -1.11
N GLN A 240 -25.12 -5.24 -0.77
CA GLN A 240 -26.50 -4.81 -0.56
C GLN A 240 -27.27 -4.56 -1.86
N ASN A 241 -26.57 -4.31 -2.96
CA ASN A 241 -27.18 -3.81 -4.21
C ASN A 241 -26.92 -4.73 -5.42
N THR A 242 -26.34 -5.91 -5.21
CA THR A 242 -26.11 -6.94 -6.25
C THR A 242 -26.26 -8.33 -5.65
N LYS A 243 -26.24 -9.37 -6.48
CA LYS A 243 -26.15 -10.79 -6.04
C LYS A 243 -24.73 -11.22 -5.64
N CYS A 244 -23.81 -10.28 -5.41
CA CYS A 244 -22.43 -10.57 -5.04
C CYS A 244 -22.34 -11.31 -3.70
N GLN A 245 -21.57 -12.39 -3.67
CA GLN A 245 -21.34 -13.24 -2.51
C GLN A 245 -19.88 -13.18 -2.04
N GLY A 246 -19.03 -12.38 -2.68
CA GLY A 246 -17.64 -12.29 -2.26
C GLY A 246 -16.77 -11.32 -3.04
N TYR A 247 -15.58 -11.09 -2.51
CA TYR A 247 -14.60 -10.18 -3.10
C TYR A 247 -13.27 -10.89 -3.28
N ILE A 248 -12.65 -10.71 -4.45
CA ILE A 248 -11.25 -11.09 -4.66
C ILE A 248 -10.41 -9.82 -4.72
N GLY A 249 -9.53 -9.66 -3.74
CA GLY A 249 -8.66 -8.51 -3.63
C GLY A 249 -7.25 -8.81 -4.09
N GLY A 250 -6.85 -8.10 -5.14
CA GLY A 250 -5.45 -7.93 -5.48
C GLY A 250 -4.81 -6.90 -4.56
N SER A 251 -4.71 -5.67 -5.08
CA SER A 251 -3.85 -4.62 -4.51
C SER A 251 -4.26 -4.25 -3.09
N THR A 252 -5.55 -4.42 -2.80
CA THR A 252 -6.22 -4.20 -1.52
C THR A 252 -5.59 -4.96 -0.36
N PHE A 253 -5.16 -6.22 -0.57
CA PHE A 253 -4.59 -7.05 0.49
C PHE A 253 -3.06 -7.14 0.43
N ASP A 254 -2.48 -7.01 -0.76
CA ASP A 254 -1.05 -7.28 -0.96
C ASP A 254 -0.21 -5.99 -0.94
N ARG A 255 -0.47 -5.09 -1.90
CA ARG A 255 0.39 -3.93 -2.18
C ARG A 255 0.08 -2.72 -1.31
N ILE A 256 -1.19 -2.28 -1.26
CA ILE A 256 -1.57 -1.01 -0.62
C ILE A 256 -1.26 -1.02 0.89
N PRO A 257 -1.59 -2.08 1.65
CA PRO A 257 -1.24 -2.14 3.08
C PRO A 257 0.27 -2.20 3.29
N THR A 258 0.98 -2.98 2.48
CA THR A 258 2.44 -3.14 2.58
C THR A 258 3.18 -1.85 2.28
N GLU A 259 2.84 -1.15 1.19
CA GLU A 259 3.40 0.16 0.85
C GLU A 259 3.21 1.15 2.00
N ARG A 260 1.99 1.23 2.54
CA ARG A 260 1.67 2.13 3.65
C ARG A 260 2.45 1.77 4.91
N ALA A 261 2.49 0.48 5.27
CA ALA A 261 3.15 0.02 6.48
C ALA A 261 4.67 0.25 6.42
N ILE A 262 5.33 -0.13 5.32
CA ILE A 262 6.77 0.07 5.14
C ILE A 262 7.10 1.57 5.16
N LEU A 263 6.34 2.38 4.41
CA LEU A 263 6.55 3.82 4.33
C LEU A 263 6.39 4.47 5.70
N ASN A 264 5.29 4.21 6.41
CA ASN A 264 5.00 4.83 7.70
C ASN A 264 5.95 4.36 8.79
N THR A 265 6.34 3.07 8.79
CA THR A 265 7.32 2.55 9.74
C THR A 265 8.68 3.20 9.52
N THR A 266 9.15 3.27 8.26
CA THR A 266 10.41 3.93 7.92
C THR A 266 10.41 5.40 8.34
N LYS A 267 9.30 6.10 8.11
CA LYS A 267 9.08 7.47 8.57
C LYS A 267 9.17 7.60 10.08
N ALA A 268 8.52 6.72 10.82
CA ALA A 268 8.54 6.71 12.28
C ALA A 268 9.94 6.50 12.87
N PHE A 269 10.77 5.65 12.25
CA PHE A 269 12.17 5.48 12.65
C PHE A 269 13.07 6.70 12.33
N LYS A 270 12.62 7.62 11.47
CA LYS A 270 13.34 8.85 11.12
C LYS A 270 12.91 10.07 11.93
N SER A 271 11.72 10.07 12.55
CA SER A 271 11.25 11.14 13.44
C SER A 271 11.86 11.02 14.83
N TYR A 272 12.50 12.10 15.33
CA TYR A 272 13.02 12.19 16.69
C TYR A 272 12.00 12.94 17.58
N GLY A 273 11.04 12.27 18.22
CA GLY A 273 10.13 12.93 19.17
C GLY A 273 8.72 12.34 19.26
N SER A 274 7.94 12.82 20.24
CA SER A 274 6.58 12.34 20.54
C SER A 274 5.66 12.47 19.33
N PHE A 275 4.92 11.40 19.04
CA PHE A 275 3.96 11.25 17.95
C PHE A 275 2.71 12.16 18.10
N ASP A 276 2.89 13.48 18.04
CA ASP A 276 1.79 14.42 17.83
C ASP A 276 1.61 14.60 16.31
N GLU A 277 0.40 14.40 15.78
CA GLU A 277 0.06 14.66 14.37
C GLU A 277 0.36 16.11 13.94
N LYS A 278 0.51 17.02 14.90
CA LYS A 278 0.94 18.40 14.67
C LYS A 278 2.43 18.55 14.37
N ASP A 279 3.22 17.49 14.49
CA ASP A 279 4.64 17.50 14.19
C ASP A 279 4.92 17.87 12.70
N PRO A 280 5.61 18.98 12.43
CA PRO A 280 6.09 19.35 11.10
C PRO A 280 6.84 18.23 10.37
N MET A 281 7.56 17.35 11.08
CA MET A 281 8.20 16.19 10.44
C MET A 281 7.15 15.21 9.92
N SER A 282 6.10 14.94 10.70
CA SER A 282 4.95 14.13 10.25
C SER A 282 4.25 14.72 9.02
N LYS A 283 4.11 16.06 8.94
CA LYS A 283 3.56 16.76 7.76
C LYS A 283 4.46 16.68 6.53
N LEU A 284 5.77 16.88 6.69
CA LEU A 284 6.79 16.75 5.64
C LEU A 284 6.69 15.36 4.99
N LEU A 285 6.47 14.35 5.82
CA LEU A 285 6.42 12.96 5.40
C LEU A 285 5.08 12.60 4.72
N ASN A 286 3.96 13.24 5.07
CA ASN A 286 2.63 12.95 4.53
C ASN A 286 2.30 13.61 3.18
N GLY A 287 3.21 14.40 2.60
CA GLY A 287 3.08 14.95 1.24
C GLY A 287 2.08 16.12 1.08
N ASN A 288 1.42 16.55 2.17
CA ASN A 288 0.54 17.71 2.21
C ASN A 288 1.32 18.97 2.61
N TRP A 289 2.31 19.34 1.80
CA TRP A 289 3.21 20.44 2.13
C TRP A 289 2.79 21.77 1.52
N ASN A 290 2.59 22.79 2.34
CA ASN A 290 2.42 24.16 1.92
C ASN A 290 3.69 24.99 2.19
N PRO A 291 3.87 26.13 1.50
CA PRO A 291 5.03 27.00 1.67
C PRO A 291 5.31 27.45 3.12
N GLY A 292 4.32 27.43 4.01
CA GLY A 292 4.48 27.78 5.43
C GLY A 292 5.09 26.66 6.30
N ASP A 293 4.98 25.38 5.92
CA ASP A 293 5.42 24.30 6.82
C ASP A 293 6.95 24.13 6.83
N TYR A 294 7.67 24.69 5.85
CA TYR A 294 9.14 24.72 5.82
C TYR A 294 9.72 25.49 7.01
N VAL A 295 9.13 26.65 7.31
CA VAL A 295 9.61 27.54 8.36
C VAL A 295 9.28 26.95 9.73
N GLU A 296 8.09 26.34 9.85
CA GLU A 296 7.68 25.66 11.07
C GLU A 296 8.57 24.44 11.36
N PHE A 297 8.92 23.66 10.33
CA PHE A 297 9.89 22.57 10.43
C PHE A 297 11.24 23.05 11.00
N VAL A 298 11.80 24.13 10.45
CA VAL A 298 13.09 24.68 10.91
C VAL A 298 12.98 25.18 12.36
N LYS A 299 11.91 25.88 12.73
CA LYS A 299 11.71 26.38 14.10
C LYS A 299 11.62 25.25 15.11
N LYS A 300 10.82 24.21 14.81
CA LYS A 300 10.67 23.07 15.70
C LYS A 300 11.96 22.28 15.85
N TYR A 301 12.69 22.07 14.75
CA TYR A 301 13.99 21.42 14.81
C TYR A 301 14.97 22.19 15.71
N ILE A 302 14.98 23.53 15.62
CA ILE A 302 15.77 24.36 16.53
C ILE A 302 15.31 24.17 17.98
N GLU A 303 14.01 24.20 18.24
CA GLU A 303 13.48 24.01 19.61
C GLU A 303 13.93 22.69 20.24
N GLU A 304 13.95 21.60 19.48
CA GLU A 304 14.30 20.26 19.97
C GLU A 304 15.82 20.00 20.01
N HIS A 305 16.60 20.73 19.20
CA HIS A 305 18.02 20.41 18.98
C HIS A 305 18.98 21.59 19.14
N TYR A 306 18.54 22.76 19.64
CA TYR A 306 19.36 23.98 19.72
C TYR A 306 20.71 23.77 20.42
N MET A 307 20.85 22.77 21.29
CA MET A 307 22.10 22.46 22.00
C MET A 307 23.20 21.89 21.08
N LYS A 308 22.83 21.36 19.91
CA LYS A 308 23.77 20.76 18.95
C LYS A 308 24.17 21.75 17.87
N GLU A 309 25.21 21.42 17.10
CA GLU A 309 25.49 22.14 15.87
C GLU A 309 24.36 21.88 14.86
N ILE A 310 23.72 22.94 14.36
CA ILE A 310 22.64 22.87 13.38
C ILE A 310 23.02 23.74 12.19
N GLN A 311 22.94 23.17 10.99
CA GLN A 311 23.18 23.91 9.76
C GLN A 311 21.93 23.90 8.87
N LEU A 312 21.56 25.08 8.35
CA LEU A 312 20.38 25.22 7.49
C LEU A 312 20.47 24.35 6.23
N ARG A 313 21.68 24.09 5.74
CA ARG A 313 21.90 23.22 4.57
C ARG A 313 21.45 21.79 4.84
N ASP A 314 21.69 21.28 6.05
CA ASP A 314 21.32 19.92 6.41
C ASP A 314 19.79 19.82 6.54
N LEU A 315 19.17 20.86 7.12
CA LEU A 315 17.71 20.98 7.17
C LEU A 315 17.08 21.09 5.77
N ALA A 316 17.73 21.80 4.84
CA ALA A 316 17.27 21.91 3.47
C ALA A 316 17.35 20.56 2.73
N VAL A 317 18.42 19.78 2.96
CA VAL A 317 18.56 18.42 2.42
C VAL A 317 17.47 17.50 2.95
N VAL A 318 17.20 17.52 4.26
CA VAL A 318 16.11 16.76 4.89
C VAL A 318 14.74 17.18 4.34
N ALA A 319 14.58 18.47 4.07
CA ALA A 319 13.37 19.06 3.50
C ALA A 319 13.32 18.94 1.96
N HIS A 320 14.27 18.26 1.30
CA HIS A 320 14.31 18.11 -0.17
C HIS A 320 14.22 19.42 -0.97
N VAL A 321 14.80 20.51 -0.45
CA VAL A 321 14.90 21.81 -1.13
C VAL A 321 16.31 22.36 -1.14
N SER A 322 16.56 23.35 -1.99
CA SER A 322 17.85 24.03 -1.98
C SER A 322 18.01 24.88 -0.72
N GLY A 323 19.23 24.93 -0.18
CA GLY A 323 19.56 25.78 0.97
C GLY A 323 19.26 27.26 0.70
N SER A 324 19.45 27.72 -0.54
CA SER A 324 19.13 29.08 -0.95
C SER A 324 17.63 29.38 -0.87
N TYR A 325 16.78 28.45 -1.33
CA TYR A 325 15.33 28.60 -1.22
C TYR A 325 14.88 28.67 0.23
N LEU A 326 15.35 27.72 1.06
CA LEU A 326 14.97 27.66 2.48
C LEU A 326 15.45 28.90 3.24
N SER A 327 16.66 29.41 2.94
CA SER A 327 17.21 30.62 3.56
C SER A 327 16.38 31.87 3.25
N VAL A 328 16.07 32.09 1.97
CA VAL A 328 15.25 33.24 1.54
C VAL A 328 13.85 33.15 2.15
N LYS A 329 13.25 31.96 2.12
CA LYS A 329 11.91 31.72 2.66
C LYS A 329 11.84 31.95 4.17
N PHE A 330 12.76 31.35 4.93
CA PHE A 330 12.83 31.51 6.38
C PHE A 330 13.03 32.97 6.77
N LYS A 331 13.95 33.69 6.12
CA LYS A 331 14.16 35.12 6.38
C LYS A 331 12.93 35.96 6.08
N LYS A 332 12.22 35.66 4.99
CA LYS A 332 11.00 36.38 4.61
C LYS A 332 9.87 36.20 5.62
N GLU A 333 9.66 34.99 6.15
CA GLU A 333 8.53 34.72 7.06
C GLU A 333 8.86 34.99 8.53
N VAL A 334 10.10 34.76 8.96
CA VAL A 334 10.52 34.94 10.35
C VAL A 334 11.04 36.35 10.63
N GLY A 335 11.46 37.07 9.58
CA GLY A 335 12.01 38.42 9.66
C GLY A 335 13.50 38.50 10.02
N CYS A 336 14.17 37.37 10.25
CA CYS A 336 15.61 37.28 10.47
C CYS A 336 16.21 36.02 9.83
N SER A 337 17.53 35.99 9.69
CA SER A 337 18.22 34.80 9.17
C SER A 337 18.11 33.61 10.13
N PHE A 338 18.28 32.40 9.60
CA PHE A 338 18.34 31.17 10.41
C PHE A 338 19.37 31.28 11.55
N THR A 339 20.58 31.75 11.26
CA THR A 339 21.66 31.87 12.25
C THR A 339 21.29 32.86 13.35
N GLU A 340 20.70 34.00 13.00
CA GLU A 340 20.23 34.97 13.99
C GLU A 340 19.10 34.40 14.85
N TYR A 341 18.19 33.64 14.24
CA TYR A 341 17.10 32.98 14.96
C TYR A 341 17.62 31.94 15.95
N LEU A 342 18.55 31.07 15.54
CA LEU A 342 19.17 30.07 16.41
C LEU A 342 19.92 30.73 17.58
N VAL A 343 20.71 31.79 17.30
CA VAL A 343 21.39 32.55 18.35
C VAL A 343 20.37 33.14 19.32
N ARG A 344 19.31 33.78 18.80
CA ARG A 344 18.24 34.36 19.61
C ARG A 344 17.59 33.31 20.51
N PHE A 345 17.27 32.15 19.96
CA PHE A 345 16.67 31.04 20.69
C PHE A 345 17.57 30.57 21.83
N ARG A 346 18.86 30.32 21.54
CA ARG A 346 19.86 29.93 22.55
C ARG A 346 20.04 30.97 23.65
N MET A 347 20.06 32.26 23.30
CA MET A 347 20.19 33.33 24.29
C MET A 347 18.97 33.44 25.19
N ASN A 348 17.76 33.30 24.65
CA ASN A 348 16.54 33.28 25.46
C ASN A 348 16.50 32.06 26.39
N LYS A 349 16.86 30.87 25.90
CA LYS A 349 17.03 29.69 26.76
C LYS A 349 18.08 29.88 27.84
N ALA A 350 19.18 30.58 27.56
CA ALA A 350 20.18 30.91 28.56
C ALA A 350 19.62 31.83 29.66
N LYS A 351 18.79 32.82 29.32
CA LYS A 351 18.10 33.66 30.30
C LYS A 351 17.18 32.84 31.21
N GLU A 352 16.35 31.98 30.60
CA GLU A 352 15.46 31.07 31.35
C GLU A 352 16.25 30.18 32.31
N LEU A 353 17.40 29.63 31.87
CA LEU A 353 18.27 28.81 32.72
C LEU A 353 18.90 29.59 33.87
N PHE A 354 19.28 30.86 33.66
CA PHE A 354 19.79 31.72 34.73
C PHE A 354 18.72 32.07 35.77
N GLU A 355 17.44 32.11 35.38
CA GLU A 355 16.32 32.39 36.28
C GLU A 355 15.87 31.14 37.08
N GLN A 356 16.06 29.95 36.52
CA GLN A 356 15.54 28.70 37.09
C GLN A 356 16.58 27.84 37.83
N LYS A 357 17.88 28.03 37.58
CA LYS A 357 18.92 27.13 38.11
C LYS A 357 20.07 27.87 38.80
N ASN A 358 20.60 27.26 39.87
CA ASN A 358 21.91 27.59 40.45
C ASN A 358 23.07 27.04 39.59
N ALA A 359 22.99 27.16 38.26
CA ALA A 359 24.04 26.74 37.34
C ALA A 359 25.07 27.86 37.17
N SER A 360 26.34 27.49 37.04
CA SER A 360 27.41 28.41 36.67
C SER A 360 27.23 28.91 35.23
N CYS A 361 27.79 30.08 34.91
CA CYS A 361 27.71 30.63 33.55
C CYS A 361 28.36 29.70 32.50
N LYS A 362 29.33 28.86 32.91
CA LYS A 362 29.97 27.88 32.03
C LYS A 362 29.05 26.69 31.74
N GLU A 363 28.30 26.22 32.74
CA GLU A 363 27.29 25.16 32.55
C GLU A 363 26.13 25.65 31.68
N VAL A 364 25.65 26.88 31.90
CA VAL A 364 24.60 27.46 31.06
C VAL A 364 25.06 27.57 29.60
N ALA A 365 26.31 27.98 29.35
CA ALA A 365 26.87 28.02 27.99
C ALA A 365 26.83 26.65 27.30
N ALA A 366 27.26 25.60 28.00
CA ALA A 366 27.22 24.24 27.47
C ALA A 366 25.77 23.76 27.22
N MET A 367 24.86 24.05 28.15
CA MET A 367 23.44 23.68 28.05
C MET A 367 22.69 24.39 26.90
N VAL A 368 23.21 25.50 26.38
CA VAL A 368 22.64 26.19 25.22
C VAL A 368 23.45 25.99 23.93
N GLY A 369 24.38 25.03 23.92
CA GLY A 369 25.11 24.61 22.73
C GLY A 369 26.30 25.48 22.36
N TYR A 370 26.97 26.08 23.35
CA TYR A 370 28.27 26.73 23.18
C TYR A 370 29.37 25.94 23.90
N GLU A 371 30.31 25.39 23.13
CA GLU A 371 31.49 24.72 23.67
C GLU A 371 32.51 25.73 24.24
N ASP A 372 32.67 26.88 23.56
CA ASP A 372 33.52 27.97 24.01
C ASP A 372 32.73 29.03 24.81
N TYR A 373 33.03 29.12 26.11
CA TYR A 373 32.46 30.12 26.99
C TYR A 373 32.78 31.56 26.56
N ALA A 374 33.96 31.83 26.00
CA ALA A 374 34.32 33.17 25.56
C ALA A 374 33.46 33.61 24.37
N GLN A 375 33.12 32.70 23.46
CA GLN A 375 32.16 32.94 22.40
C GLN A 375 30.75 33.19 22.95
N PHE A 376 30.28 32.34 23.88
CA PHE A 376 28.98 32.53 24.54
C PHE A 376 28.89 33.90 25.23
N SER A 377 29.89 34.25 26.05
CA SER A 377 29.90 35.49 26.84
C SER A 377 29.85 36.74 25.97
N ARG A 378 30.60 36.76 24.86
CA ARG A 378 30.54 37.85 23.86
C ARG A 378 29.16 37.95 23.22
N MET A 379 28.58 36.81 22.82
CA MET A 379 27.27 36.79 22.17
C MET A 379 26.14 37.19 23.12
N PHE A 380 26.18 36.69 24.36
CA PHE A 380 25.21 37.01 25.39
C PHE A 380 25.25 38.49 25.77
N LYS A 381 26.45 39.07 25.94
CA LYS A 381 26.59 40.52 26.17
C LYS A 381 26.06 41.32 24.98
N LYS A 382 26.35 40.91 23.75
CA LYS A 382 25.81 41.55 22.53
C LYS A 382 24.28 41.50 22.50
N TYR A 383 23.69 40.39 22.94
CA TYR A 383 22.24 40.19 22.88
C TYR A 383 21.47 40.82 24.05
N THR A 384 22.06 40.88 25.25
CA THR A 384 21.38 41.33 26.48
C THR A 384 21.86 42.69 27.00
N GLY A 385 22.96 43.20 26.47
CA GLY A 385 23.61 44.44 26.93
C GLY A 385 24.60 44.24 28.08
N ILE A 386 24.51 43.15 28.84
CA ILE A 386 25.35 42.89 30.02
C ILE A 386 26.00 41.49 29.97
N PRO A 387 27.17 41.28 30.60
CA PRO A 387 27.81 39.96 30.65
C PRO A 387 26.95 38.91 31.39
N PRO A 388 27.09 37.60 31.06
CA PRO A 388 26.35 36.52 31.72
C PRO A 388 26.47 36.53 33.25
N VAL A 389 27.67 36.83 33.77
CA VAL A 389 27.96 36.87 35.22
C VAL A 389 27.13 37.95 35.91
N GLU A 390 27.00 39.12 35.28
CA GLU A 390 26.21 40.22 35.80
C GLU A 390 24.71 39.91 35.72
N TYR A 391 24.26 39.30 34.61
CA TYR A 391 22.87 38.87 34.44
C TYR A 391 22.45 37.84 35.51
N ALA A 392 23.29 36.83 35.74
CA ALA A 392 23.04 35.79 36.75
C ALA A 392 22.98 36.36 38.17
N ARG A 393 23.79 37.39 38.48
CA ARG A 393 23.77 38.06 39.79
C ARG A 393 22.48 38.85 40.01
N LYS A 394 21.98 39.55 38.98
CA LYS A 394 20.72 40.30 39.04
C LYS A 394 19.50 39.40 39.19
N GLY A 395 19.48 38.24 38.53
CA GLY A 395 18.40 37.25 38.69
C GLY A 395 18.28 36.70 40.12
N LYS A 396 19.40 36.56 40.83
CA LYS A 396 19.42 36.11 42.23
C LYS A 396 18.96 37.18 43.23
N GLN A 397 19.27 38.46 42.99
CA GLN A 397 18.84 39.56 43.87
C GLN A 397 17.33 39.84 43.83
N GLY A 398 16.61 39.38 42.78
CA GLY A 398 15.15 39.45 42.72
C GLY A 398 14.42 38.43 43.61
N TYR A 399 15.11 37.42 44.13
CA TYR A 399 14.54 36.36 44.98
C TYR A 399 14.85 36.52 46.48
N GLU A 400 15.64 37.52 46.88
CA GLU A 400 15.94 37.80 48.30
C GLU A 400 14.96 38.84 48.93
N HIS A 401 13.95 39.30 48.18
CA HIS A 401 12.95 40.28 48.65
C HIS A 401 11.50 39.88 48.35
N ILE A 402 11.15 38.59 48.46
CA ILE A 402 9.76 38.13 48.63
C ILE A 402 9.70 37.09 49.74
#